data_AF-A0A6B1G1E1-F1
#
_entry.id   AF-A0A6B1G1E1-F1
#
_cell.length_a   1.000
_cell.length_b   1.000
_cell.length_c   1.000
_cell.angle_alpha   90.00
_cell.angle_beta   90.00
_cell.angle_gamma   90.00
#
_symmetry.space_group_name_H-M   'P 1'
#
loop_
_entity.id
_entity.type
_entity.pdbx_description
1 polymer ?
#
loop_
_entity_poly.entity_id
_entity_poly.type
_entity_poly.pdbx_seq_one_letter_code
_entity_poly.pdbx_strand_id
1 'polypeptide(L)' 'MVGRWWELTDHGPMRNRREQIMAKCQKCGKSPQFGNNRPWSRKATRHKWKINIQKVKILENDRLVSRRLCTSCIRTLAKA' A
#
# COMPACT_ATOMS: atom_id res chain seq x y z
N MET A 1 -33.00 -34.42 -27.62
CA MET A 1 -31.72 -34.00 -28.22
C MET A 1 -31.60 -32.50 -27.96
N VAL A 2 -31.21 -32.06 -26.75
CA VAL A 2 -29.84 -31.98 -26.21
C VAL A 2 -28.91 -31.18 -27.13
N GLY A 3 -28.64 -29.92 -26.76
CA GLY A 3 -27.54 -29.12 -27.32
C GLY A 3 -27.86 -27.63 -27.30
N ARG A 4 -27.42 -26.90 -26.27
CA ARG A 4 -26.11 -26.22 -26.18
C ARG A 4 -26.13 -24.86 -26.88
N TRP A 5 -26.59 -23.82 -26.19
CA TRP A 5 -26.37 -22.41 -26.57
C TRP A 5 -26.33 -21.49 -25.33
N TRP A 6 -25.72 -21.95 -24.22
CA TRP A 6 -25.22 -21.07 -23.14
C TRP A 6 -23.69 -21.08 -23.15
N GLU A 7 -23.18 -20.79 -24.33
CA GLU A 7 -21.77 -20.58 -24.62
C GLU A 7 -21.28 -19.39 -23.79
N LEU A 8 -20.63 -19.73 -22.66
CA LEU A 8 -19.41 -19.09 -22.16
C LEU A 8 -19.29 -17.60 -22.47
N THR A 9 -19.95 -16.76 -21.67
CA THR A 9 -19.40 -15.43 -21.35
C THR A 9 -19.03 -15.40 -19.88
N ASP A 10 -17.98 -16.16 -19.54
CA ASP A 10 -17.16 -15.96 -18.35
C ASP A 10 -16.37 -14.65 -18.47
N HIS A 11 -17.05 -13.51 -18.33
CA HIS A 11 -16.42 -12.22 -18.08
C HIS A 11 -17.01 -11.60 -16.81
N GLY A 12 -16.93 -12.35 -15.71
CA GLY A 12 -17.05 -11.79 -14.38
C GLY A 12 -15.98 -10.71 -14.18
N PRO A 13 -16.30 -9.55 -13.61
CA PRO A 13 -15.38 -8.43 -13.51
C PRO A 13 -14.18 -8.84 -12.66
N MET A 14 -12.98 -8.72 -13.22
CA MET A 14 -11.73 -8.76 -12.46
C MET A 14 -11.86 -7.72 -11.34
N ARG A 15 -12.21 -8.16 -10.13
CA ARG A 15 -12.14 -7.33 -8.92
C ARG A 15 -10.66 -7.12 -8.62
N ASN A 16 -10.02 -6.25 -9.40
CA ASN A 16 -8.75 -5.65 -9.08
C ASN A 16 -9.01 -4.64 -7.95
N ARG A 17 -9.37 -5.18 -6.77
CA ARG A 17 -9.55 -4.43 -5.54
C ARG A 17 -8.15 -4.10 -5.06
N ARG A 18 -7.54 -3.11 -5.72
CA ARG A 18 -6.40 -2.31 -5.27
C ARG A 18 -5.71 -2.94 -4.06
N GLU A 19 -4.82 -3.89 -4.31
CA GLU A 19 -3.92 -4.45 -3.30
C GLU A 19 -2.86 -3.40 -2.95
N GLN A 20 -3.33 -2.23 -2.52
CA GLN A 20 -2.54 -1.15 -1.98
C GLN A 20 -2.27 -1.54 -0.54
N ILE A 21 -1.28 -2.42 -0.36
CA ILE A 21 -0.72 -2.82 0.93
C ILE A 21 -0.55 -1.53 1.74
N MET A 22 -1.41 -1.32 2.74
CA MET A 22 -1.50 -0.06 3.49
C MET A 22 -0.20 0.34 4.19
N ALA A 23 0.72 -0.61 4.32
CA ALA A 23 2.00 -0.43 4.96
C ALA A 23 3.14 -0.05 3.99
N LYS A 24 2.87 0.11 2.68
CA LYS A 24 3.89 0.51 1.70
C LYS A 24 3.69 1.94 1.24
N CYS A 25 4.80 2.69 1.18
CA CYS A 25 4.81 4.00 0.55
C CYS A 25 4.73 3.86 -0.97
N GLN A 26 3.83 4.60 -1.62
CA GLN A 26 3.65 4.55 -3.08
C GLN A 26 4.81 5.15 -3.87
N LYS A 27 5.60 6.07 -3.29
CA LYS A 27 6.73 6.73 -3.95
C LYS A 27 8.05 5.96 -3.79
N CYS A 28 8.36 5.49 -2.58
CA CYS A 28 9.67 4.90 -2.26
C CYS A 28 9.62 3.39 -1.97
N GLY A 29 8.44 2.76 -2.00
CA GLY A 29 8.28 1.33 -1.76
C GLY A 29 8.60 0.85 -0.34
N LYS A 30 8.99 1.76 0.57
CA LYS A 30 9.34 1.42 1.96
C LYS A 30 8.21 0.64 2.62
N SER A 31 8.58 -0.50 3.18
CA SER A 31 7.71 -1.47 3.84
C SER A 31 8.01 -1.49 5.35
N PRO A 32 7.08 -1.95 6.20
CA PRO A 32 7.32 -2.08 7.63
C PRO A 32 8.45 -3.08 7.88
N GLN A 33 9.30 -2.79 8.87
CA GLN A 33 10.38 -3.68 9.26
C GLN A 33 9.92 -4.59 10.39
N PHE A 34 10.41 -5.83 10.39
CA PHE A 34 10.18 -6.82 11.44
C PHE A 34 11.47 -7.09 12.19
N GLY A 35 11.36 -7.42 13.47
CA GLY A 35 12.49 -7.81 14.29
C GLY A 35 12.08 -7.93 15.75
N ASN A 36 13.00 -7.64 16.65
CA ASN A 36 12.75 -7.78 18.08
C ASN A 36 12.99 -6.47 18.83
N ASN A 37 12.12 -6.20 19.79
CA ASN A 37 12.41 -5.23 20.85
C ASN A 37 13.36 -5.89 21.88
N ARG A 38 14.31 -5.11 22.40
CA ARG A 38 15.32 -5.54 23.38
C ARG A 38 15.32 -4.53 24.54
N PRO A 39 14.60 -4.81 25.64
CA PRO A 39 14.66 -3.99 26.84
C PRO A 39 15.96 -4.24 27.62
N TRP A 40 16.18 -3.50 28.70
CA TRP A 40 17.36 -3.62 29.57
C TRP A 40 17.63 -5.05 30.08
N SER A 41 16.58 -5.85 30.26
CA SER A 41 16.66 -7.27 30.66
C SER A 41 17.02 -8.23 29.52
N ARG A 42 17.30 -7.72 28.31
CA ARG A 42 17.67 -8.46 27.09
C ARG A 42 16.62 -9.46 26.59
N LYS A 43 15.42 -9.49 27.19
CA LYS A 43 14.31 -10.37 26.81
C LYS A 43 13.80 -10.03 25.40
N ALA A 44 13.83 -10.99 24.50
CA ALA A 44 13.46 -10.82 23.11
C ALA A 44 11.94 -10.86 22.91
N THR A 45 11.32 -9.73 22.53
CA THR A 45 9.91 -9.71 22.10
C THR A 45 9.80 -9.33 20.63
N ARG A 46 8.96 -10.04 19.87
CA ARG A 46 8.72 -9.75 18.45
C ARG A 46 8.05 -8.38 18.30
N HIS A 47 8.56 -7.55 17.40
CA HIS A 47 8.01 -6.23 17.13
C HIS A 47 7.98 -5.92 15.63
N LYS A 48 6.98 -5.13 15.23
CA LYS A 48 6.80 -4.63 13.87
C LYS A 48 6.90 -3.12 13.88
N TRP A 49 7.96 -2.57 13.31
CA TRP A 49 8.12 -1.12 13.12
C TRP A 49 7.31 -0.68 11.91
N LYS A 50 6.18 -0.02 12.18
CA LYS A 50 5.35 0.61 11.16
C LYS A 50 6.04 1.89 10.70
N ILE A 51 6.07 2.10 9.38
CA ILE A 51 6.50 3.38 8.83
C ILE A 51 5.36 4.40 8.95
N ASN A 52 5.72 5.67 9.18
CA ASN A 52 4.74 6.75 9.23
C ASN A 52 4.27 7.09 7.80
N ILE A 53 3.18 6.46 7.37
CA ILE A 53 2.52 6.68 6.09
C ILE A 53 1.28 7.52 6.31
N GLN A 54 1.19 8.62 5.56
CA GLN A 54 0.09 9.56 5.62
C GLN A 54 -0.63 9.63 4.27
N LYS A 55 -1.95 9.87 4.31
CA LYS A 55 -2.75 10.09 3.11
C LYS A 55 -2.66 11.57 2.74
N VAL A 56 -2.08 11.87 1.59
CA VAL A 56 -1.89 13.24 1.10
C VAL A 56 -2.53 13.39 -0.28
N LYS A 57 -2.94 14.61 -0.62
CA LYS A 57 -3.38 14.98 -1.96
C LYS A 57 -2.20 15.56 -2.72
N ILE A 58 -1.96 15.09 -3.93
CA ILE A 58 -0.88 15.55 -4.81
C ILE A 58 -1.52 15.94 -6.13
N LEU A 59 -1.07 17.05 -6.71
CA LEU A 59 -1.43 17.43 -8.07
C LEU A 59 -0.59 16.58 -9.02
N GLU A 60 -1.22 15.62 -9.69
CA GLU A 60 -0.63 14.82 -10.76
C GLU A 60 -1.47 15.09 -12.03
N ASN A 61 -0.86 15.62 -13.09
CA ASN A 61 -1.51 15.88 -14.38
C ASN A 61 -2.83 16.67 -14.23
N ASP A 62 -2.77 17.81 -13.55
CA ASP A 62 -3.90 18.71 -13.26
C ASP A 62 -5.07 18.09 -12.49
N ARG A 63 -4.84 16.92 -11.88
CA ARG A 63 -5.82 16.24 -11.03
C ARG A 63 -5.27 16.07 -9.62
N LEU A 64 -6.11 16.39 -8.63
CA LEU A 64 -5.82 16.12 -7.22
C LEU A 64 -6.00 14.63 -6.93
N VAL A 65 -4.90 13.89 -6.91
CA VAL A 65 -4.89 12.46 -6.61
C VAL A 65 -4.53 12.24 -5.15
N SER A 66 -5.31 11.42 -4.44
CA SER A 66 -4.97 11.01 -3.09
C SER A 66 -3.96 9.85 -3.12
N ARG A 67 -2.77 10.06 -2.57
CA ARG A 67 -1.69 9.08 -2.47
C ARG A 67 -1.34 8.79 -1.00
N ARG A 68 -0.80 7.60 -0.74
CA ARG A 68 -0.26 7.22 0.57
C ARG A 68 1.26 7.33 0.55
N LEU A 69 1.80 8.34 1.23
CA LEU A 69 3.21 8.68 1.21
C LEU A 69 3.85 8.64 2.59
N CYS A 70 5.14 8.34 2.61
CA CYS A 70 5.97 8.40 3.80
C CYS A 70 6.28 9.86 4.19
N THR A 71 6.45 10.15 5.48
CA THR A 71 6.80 11.52 5.92
C THR A 71 8.08 12.07 5.29
N SER A 72 9.11 11.24 5.10
CA SER A 72 10.33 11.63 4.38
C SER A 72 10.02 12.05 2.93
N CYS A 73 9.06 11.39 2.29
CA CYS A 73 8.67 11.62 0.91
C CYS A 73 7.88 12.93 0.79
N ILE A 74 6.99 13.17 1.75
CA ILE A 74 6.21 14.41 1.87
C ILE A 74 7.16 15.60 2.09
N ARG A 75 8.16 15.43 2.97
CA ARG A 75 9.18 16.46 3.20
C ARG A 75 9.96 16.82 1.93
N THR A 76 10.33 15.82 1.12
CA THR A 76 11.00 16.08 -0.16
C THR A 76 10.10 16.79 -1.16
N LEU A 77 8.80 16.47 -1.19
CA LEU A 77 7.83 17.15 -2.07
C LEU A 77 7.59 18.61 -1.67
N ALA A 78 7.61 18.92 -0.36
CA ALA A 78 7.41 20.29 0.12
C ALA A 78 8.65 21.18 0.00
N LYS A 79 9.83 20.60 -0.25
CA LYS A 79 11.09 21.34 -0.40
C LYS A 79 11.36 21.76 -1.86
N ALA A 80 10.85 20.98 -2.81
CA ALA A 80 10.96 21.28 -4.24
C ALA A 80 9.99 22.40 -4.62
#